data_AF-A0A1Y4T152-F1
#
_entry.id   AF-A0A1Y4T152-F1
#
_cell.length_a   1.000
_cell.length_b   1.000
_cell.length_c   1.000
_cell.angle_alpha   90.00
_cell.angle_beta   90.00
_cell.angle_gamma   90.00
#
_symmetry.space_group_name_H-M   'P 1'
#
loop_
_entity.id
_entity.type
_entity.pdbx_description
1 polymer ?
#
loop_
_entity_poly.entity_id
_entity_poly.type
_entity_poly.pdbx_seq_one_letter_code
_entity_poly.pdbx_strand_id
1 'polypeptide(L)'
;MKIYQRLLQNHRGSVLQIVLIVFMMLTFALSITAFSILQSGRNLKSIDTLMKQKNLEIFLVKYYSDSVQNDILLSDDYSFQNYQIETTVDDLGDHYEVVTTIETIDYQYQFLTEIEVETGTVLNFEYIEGGYI
;
A
#
# COMPACT_ATOMS: atom_id res chain seq x y z
N MET A 1 63.37 35.98 3.67
CA MET A 1 62.96 34.78 2.88
C MET A 1 62.22 33.71 3.70
N LYS A 2 62.61 33.42 4.95
CA LYS A 2 61.98 32.36 5.77
C LYS A 2 60.54 32.62 6.24
N ILE A 3 60.09 33.88 6.31
CA ILE A 3 58.75 34.26 6.77
C ILE A 3 57.67 33.92 5.72
N TYR A 4 57.96 34.17 4.43
CA TYR A 4 57.05 33.86 3.33
C TYR A 4 56.85 32.35 3.13
N GLN A 5 57.90 31.55 3.32
CA GLN A 5 57.81 30.08 3.28
C GLN A 5 56.92 29.50 4.40
N ARG A 6 56.92 30.13 5.59
CA ARG A 6 56.10 29.70 6.73
C ARG A 6 54.62 30.00 6.54
N LEU A 7 54.27 31.14 5.93
CA LEU A 7 52.89 31.49 5.54
C LEU A 7 52.34 30.50 4.50
N LEU A 8 53.11 30.17 3.46
CA LEU A 8 52.74 29.19 2.43
C LEU A 8 52.53 27.76 2.98
N GLN A 9 53.27 27.35 4.00
CA GLN A 9 53.09 26.05 4.65
C GLN A 9 51.85 26.01 5.56
N ASN A 10 51.44 27.15 6.14
CA ASN A 10 50.29 27.22 7.05
C ASN A 10 48.94 27.12 6.33
N HIS A 11 48.88 27.46 5.03
CA HIS A 11 47.66 27.34 4.22
C HIS A 11 47.39 25.92 3.70
N ARG A 12 48.38 25.01 3.69
CA ARG A 12 48.20 23.65 3.16
C ARG A 12 47.29 22.78 4.04
N GLY A 13 47.35 22.93 5.36
CA GLY A 13 46.43 22.28 6.29
C GLY A 13 44.99 22.80 6.16
N SER A 14 44.83 24.10 5.91
CA SER A 14 43.53 24.75 5.71
C SER A 14 42.87 24.35 4.38
N VAL A 15 43.62 24.29 3.28
CA VAL A 15 43.08 23.86 1.97
C VAL A 15 42.63 22.41 2.01
N LEU A 16 43.41 21.51 2.62
CA LEU A 16 43.03 20.11 2.77
C LEU A 16 41.75 19.95 3.62
N GLN A 17 41.63 20.72 4.70
CA GLN A 17 40.43 20.72 5.54
C GLN A 17 39.20 21.21 4.79
N ILE A 18 39.32 22.28 4.00
CA ILE A 18 38.22 22.79 3.17
C ILE A 18 37.78 21.73 2.15
N VAL A 19 38.73 21.08 1.48
CA VAL A 19 38.43 19.99 0.53
C VAL A 19 37.73 18.83 1.23
N LEU A 20 38.17 18.46 2.42
CA LEU A 20 37.55 17.38 3.20
C LEU A 20 36.12 17.74 3.62
N ILE A 21 35.88 18.96 4.07
CA ILE A 21 34.54 19.43 4.47
C ILE A 21 33.60 19.40 3.26
N VAL A 22 34.06 19.91 2.11
CA VAL A 22 33.26 19.89 0.87
C VAL A 22 32.97 18.45 0.44
N PHE A 23 33.95 17.56 0.52
CA PHE A 23 33.76 16.14 0.22
C PHE A 23 32.78 15.46 1.18
N MET A 24 32.86 15.78 2.48
CA MET A 24 31.96 15.25 3.50
C MET A 24 30.53 15.76 3.30
N MET A 25 30.35 17.04 2.96
CA MET A 25 29.05 17.61 2.62
C MET A 25 28.46 16.93 1.37
N LEU A 26 29.29 16.67 0.36
CA LEU A 26 28.85 16.04 -0.89
C LEU A 26 28.43 14.58 -0.66
N THR A 27 29.23 13.82 0.09
CA THR A 27 28.87 12.43 0.46
C THR A 27 27.62 12.37 1.33
N PHE A 28 27.42 13.33 2.22
CA PHE A 28 26.20 13.44 3.03
C PHE A 28 24.97 13.77 2.17
N ALA A 29 25.08 14.73 1.24
CA ALA A 29 24.00 15.08 0.32
C ALA A 29 23.59 13.89 -0.58
N LEU A 30 24.58 13.14 -1.10
CA LEU A 30 24.32 11.91 -1.85
C LEU A 30 23.62 10.85 -0.98
N SER A 31 24.01 10.72 0.28
CA SER A 31 23.41 9.75 1.21
C SER A 31 21.93 10.08 1.51
N ILE A 32 21.60 11.36 1.75
CA ILE A 32 20.21 11.80 1.93
C ILE A 32 19.39 11.51 0.67
N THR A 33 19.95 11.80 -0.51
CA THR A 33 19.25 11.59 -1.77
C THR A 33 18.98 10.11 -2.03
N ALA A 34 19.97 9.25 -1.79
CA ALA A 34 19.81 7.80 -1.91
C ALA A 34 18.76 7.25 -0.93
N PHE A 35 18.76 7.71 0.32
CA PHE A 35 17.76 7.33 1.31
C PHE A 35 16.34 7.76 0.90
N SER A 36 16.18 8.98 0.40
CA SER A 36 14.91 9.50 -0.11
C SER A 36 14.35 8.64 -1.25
N ILE A 37 15.19 8.30 -2.23
CA ILE A 37 14.80 7.42 -3.36
C ILE A 37 14.36 6.04 -2.86
N LEU A 38 15.10 5.44 -1.92
CA LEU A 38 14.73 4.14 -1.35
C LEU A 38 13.38 4.20 -0.63
N GLN A 39 13.13 5.25 0.15
CA GLN A 39 11.85 5.43 0.83
C GLN A 39 10.70 5.63 -0.17
N SER A 40 10.90 6.45 -1.20
CA SER A 40 9.92 6.63 -2.28
C SER A 40 9.61 5.31 -2.99
N GLY A 41 10.61 4.48 -3.27
CA GLY A 41 10.41 3.15 -3.87
C GLY A 41 9.55 2.23 -3.01
N ARG A 42 9.75 2.24 -1.68
CA ARG A 42 8.91 1.49 -0.73
C ARG A 42 7.47 2.00 -0.72
N ASN A 43 7.30 3.33 -0.72
CA ASN A 43 5.98 3.96 -0.76
C ASN A 43 5.22 3.59 -2.04
N LEU A 44 5.90 3.59 -3.20
CA LEU A 44 5.32 3.17 -4.47
C LEU A 44 4.86 1.71 -4.44
N LYS A 45 5.66 0.81 -3.87
CA LYS A 45 5.25 -0.59 -3.69
C LYS A 45 4.01 -0.72 -2.81
N SER A 46 3.94 0.06 -1.73
CA SER A 46 2.76 0.09 -0.85
C SER A 46 1.51 0.59 -1.60
N ILE A 47 1.65 1.62 -2.43
CA ILE A 47 0.55 2.15 -3.25
C ILE A 47 0.08 1.12 -4.27
N ASP A 48 1.00 0.40 -4.92
CA ASP A 48 0.67 -0.67 -5.86
C ASP A 48 -0.12 -1.81 -5.17
N THR A 49 0.29 -2.23 -3.98
CA THR A 49 -0.44 -3.23 -3.19
C THR A 49 -1.85 -2.74 -2.83
N LEU A 50 -1.98 -1.50 -2.34
CA LEU A 50 -3.28 -0.91 -2.00
C LEU A 50 -4.21 -0.80 -3.21
N MET A 51 -3.67 -0.42 -4.38
CA MET A 51 -4.46 -0.36 -5.62
C MET A 51 -4.94 -1.74 -6.05
N LYS A 52 -4.12 -2.78 -5.91
CA LYS A 52 -4.52 -4.16 -6.21
C LYS A 52 -5.65 -4.64 -5.30
N GLN A 53 -5.54 -4.38 -3.99
CA GLN A 53 -6.59 -4.69 -3.01
C GLN A 53 -7.89 -3.96 -3.37
N LYS A 54 -7.82 -2.64 -3.63
CA LYS A 54 -8.98 -1.82 -4.01
C LYS A 54 -9.64 -2.30 -5.31
N ASN A 55 -8.85 -2.69 -6.30
CA ASN A 55 -9.39 -3.23 -7.55
C ASN A 55 -10.12 -4.56 -7.34
N LEU A 56 -9.60 -5.42 -6.46
CA LEU A 56 -10.26 -6.68 -6.10
C LEU A 56 -11.58 -6.40 -5.38
N GLU A 57 -11.60 -5.51 -4.39
CA GLU A 57 -12.82 -5.08 -3.69
C GLU A 57 -13.89 -4.57 -4.66
N ILE A 58 -13.52 -3.66 -5.57
CA ILE A 58 -14.44 -3.13 -6.58
C ILE A 58 -14.99 -4.24 -7.47
N PHE A 59 -14.12 -5.17 -7.89
CA PHE A 59 -14.54 -6.30 -8.71
C PHE A 59 -15.54 -7.19 -7.98
N LEU A 60 -15.29 -7.52 -6.72
CA LEU A 60 -16.16 -8.38 -5.90
C LEU A 60 -17.52 -7.71 -5.63
N VAL A 61 -17.51 -6.46 -5.18
CA VAL A 61 -18.74 -5.70 -4.93
C VAL A 61 -19.58 -5.57 -6.19
N LYS A 62 -18.93 -5.33 -7.34
CA LYS A 62 -19.62 -5.32 -8.63
C LYS A 62 -20.21 -6.69 -8.97
N TYR A 63 -19.44 -7.76 -8.78
CA TYR A 63 -19.92 -9.12 -9.01
C TYR A 63 -21.15 -9.42 -8.15
N TYR A 64 -21.16 -9.05 -6.87
CA TYR A 64 -22.33 -9.25 -6.02
C TYR A 64 -23.55 -8.45 -6.50
N SER A 65 -23.35 -7.17 -6.85
CA SER A 65 -24.40 -6.30 -7.40
C SER A 65 -25.00 -6.87 -8.70
N ASP A 66 -24.14 -7.28 -9.63
CA ASP A 66 -24.55 -7.90 -10.90
C ASP A 66 -25.25 -9.24 -10.64
N SER A 67 -24.77 -10.05 -9.68
CA SER A 67 -25.40 -11.32 -9.32
C SER A 67 -26.81 -11.12 -8.77
N VAL A 68 -27.02 -10.18 -7.83
CA VAL A 68 -28.36 -9.89 -7.27
C VAL A 68 -29.37 -9.49 -8.36
N GLN A 69 -28.93 -8.78 -9.40
CA GLN A 69 -29.80 -8.37 -10.50
C GLN A 69 -30.16 -9.51 -11.47
N ASN A 70 -29.29 -10.53 -11.60
CA ASN A 70 -29.42 -11.56 -12.62
C ASN A 70 -29.79 -12.94 -12.06
N ASP A 71 -29.50 -13.20 -10.78
CA ASP A 71 -29.70 -14.48 -10.11
C ASP A 71 -29.71 -14.32 -8.56
N ILE A 72 -29.71 -15.42 -7.82
CA ILE A 72 -29.57 -15.45 -6.37
C ILE A 72 -28.08 -15.36 -6.00
N LEU A 73 -27.75 -14.48 -5.06
CA LEU A 73 -26.42 -14.40 -4.49
C LEU A 73 -26.22 -15.50 -3.43
N LEU A 74 -25.14 -16.26 -3.53
CA LEU A 74 -24.84 -17.39 -2.65
C LEU A 74 -23.46 -17.27 -2.02
N SER A 75 -23.30 -17.86 -0.84
CA SER A 75 -22.00 -18.06 -0.20
C SER A 75 -21.10 -18.93 -1.08
N ASP A 76 -19.82 -18.63 -1.12
CA ASP A 76 -18.84 -19.36 -1.94
C ASP A 76 -17.45 -19.31 -1.30
N ASP A 77 -16.59 -20.23 -1.70
CA ASP A 77 -15.19 -20.32 -1.29
C ASP A 77 -14.34 -20.70 -2.50
N TYR A 78 -13.52 -19.76 -2.96
CA TYR A 78 -12.72 -19.94 -4.16
C TYR A 78 -11.36 -19.25 -4.10
N SER A 79 -10.42 -19.80 -4.87
CA SER A 79 -9.08 -19.23 -5.04
C SER A 79 -8.97 -18.51 -6.39
N PHE A 80 -8.53 -17.26 -6.37
CA PHE A 80 -8.25 -16.46 -7.56
C PHE A 80 -6.93 -15.72 -7.43
N GLN A 81 -6.00 -15.87 -8.38
CA GLN A 81 -4.73 -15.10 -8.42
C GLN A 81 -3.96 -15.01 -7.08
N ASN A 82 -3.88 -16.13 -6.34
CA ASN A 82 -3.28 -16.27 -5.00
C ASN A 82 -4.04 -15.61 -3.84
N TYR A 83 -5.27 -15.17 -4.08
CA TYR A 83 -6.23 -14.81 -3.04
C TYR A 83 -7.11 -16.03 -2.78
N GLN A 84 -7.27 -16.41 -1.51
CA GLN A 84 -8.39 -17.22 -1.07
C GLN A 84 -9.51 -16.25 -0.70
N ILE A 85 -10.69 -16.43 -1.29
CA ILE A 85 -11.84 -15.55 -1.10
C ILE A 85 -12.98 -16.41 -0.60
N GLU A 86 -13.43 -16.13 0.62
CA GLU A 86 -14.57 -16.77 1.25
C GLU A 86 -15.67 -15.72 1.41
N THR A 87 -16.86 -16.01 0.90
CA THR A 87 -18.02 -15.13 0.98
C THR A 87 -19.14 -15.83 1.73
N THR A 88 -19.64 -15.20 2.79
CA THR A 88 -20.86 -15.60 3.49
C THR A 88 -21.96 -14.61 3.15
N VAL A 89 -23.10 -15.10 2.67
CA VAL A 89 -24.25 -14.30 2.26
C VAL A 89 -25.42 -14.60 3.19
N ASP A 90 -26.01 -13.57 3.78
CA ASP A 90 -27.27 -13.63 4.51
C ASP A 90 -28.35 -12.82 3.78
N ASP A 91 -29.55 -13.39 3.68
CA ASP A 91 -30.70 -12.77 3.01
C ASP A 91 -31.65 -12.21 4.08
N LEU A 92 -31.67 -10.88 4.21
CA LEU A 92 -32.49 -10.17 5.18
C LEU A 92 -33.86 -9.76 4.60
N GLY A 93 -34.12 -10.10 3.33
CA GLY A 93 -35.37 -9.88 2.61
C GLY A 93 -35.38 -8.60 1.76
N ASP A 94 -34.96 -7.47 2.32
CA ASP A 94 -34.83 -6.19 1.59
C ASP A 94 -33.42 -5.95 1.05
N HIS A 95 -32.41 -6.53 1.69
CA HIS A 95 -31.02 -6.51 1.26
C HIS A 95 -30.30 -7.83 1.57
N TYR A 96 -29.24 -8.10 0.81
CA TYR A 96 -28.26 -9.13 1.15
C TYR A 96 -27.14 -8.51 1.98
N GLU A 97 -26.74 -9.19 3.04
CA GLU A 97 -25.50 -8.92 3.77
C GLU A 97 -24.42 -9.90 3.29
N VAL A 98 -23.32 -9.37 2.77
CA VAL A 98 -22.22 -10.16 2.21
C VAL A 98 -20.96 -9.88 3.00
N VAL A 99 -20.53 -10.88 3.75
CA VAL A 99 -19.29 -10.85 4.50
C VAL A 99 -18.22 -11.57 3.69
N THR A 100 -17.18 -10.84 3.29
CA THR A 100 -16.10 -11.35 2.45
C THR A 100 -14.78 -11.36 3.20
N THR A 101 -14.19 -12.53 3.34
CA THR A 101 -12.84 -12.74 3.87
C THR A 101 -11.87 -12.95 2.71
N ILE A 102 -10.80 -12.17 2.69
CA ILE A 102 -9.73 -12.29 1.70
C ILE A 102 -8.44 -12.66 2.44
N GLU A 103 -7.88 -13.80 2.10
CA GLU A 103 -6.62 -14.28 2.61
C GLU A 103 -5.57 -14.37 1.49
N THR A 104 -4.37 -13.90 1.79
CA THR A 104 -3.18 -14.06 0.97
C THR A 104 -2.04 -14.57 1.84
N ILE A 105 -0.90 -14.89 1.22
CA ILE A 105 0.32 -15.25 1.95
C ILE A 105 0.80 -14.13 2.88
N ASP A 106 0.53 -12.86 2.53
CA ASP A 106 1.12 -11.70 3.20
C ASP A 106 0.16 -10.99 4.17
N TYR A 107 -1.16 -11.17 4.01
CA TYR A 107 -2.18 -10.48 4.80
C TYR A 107 -3.54 -11.17 4.67
N GLN A 108 -4.38 -10.97 5.69
CA GLN A 108 -5.78 -11.35 5.72
C GLN A 108 -6.62 -10.13 6.12
N TYR A 109 -7.77 -9.93 5.48
CA TYR A 109 -8.71 -8.89 5.84
C TYR A 109 -10.14 -9.29 5.49
N GLN A 110 -11.10 -8.59 6.09
CA GLN A 110 -12.52 -8.87 5.92
C GLN A 110 -13.29 -7.57 5.73
N PHE A 111 -14.30 -7.60 4.88
CA PHE A 111 -15.23 -6.50 4.71
C PHE A 111 -16.66 -7.01 4.59
N LEU A 112 -17.60 -6.16 4.98
CA LEU A 112 -19.03 -6.34 4.87
C LEU A 112 -19.55 -5.43 3.77
N THR A 113 -20.45 -5.97 2.94
CA THR A 113 -21.17 -5.23 1.90
C THR A 113 -22.64 -5.51 2.03
N GLU A 114 -23.47 -4.47 2.02
CA GLU A 114 -24.93 -4.59 1.96
C GLU A 114 -25.41 -4.21 0.56
N ILE A 115 -26.26 -5.04 -0.03
CA ILE A 115 -26.75 -4.86 -1.39
C ILE A 115 -28.27 -4.99 -1.42
N GLU A 116 -28.94 -3.94 -1.89
CA GLU A 116 -30.40 -3.93 -2.05
C GLU A 116 -30.86 -4.96 -3.07
N VAL A 117 -31.87 -5.78 -2.73
CA VAL A 117 -32.36 -6.88 -3.59
C VAL A 117 -32.97 -6.37 -4.89
N GLU A 118 -33.74 -5.27 -4.85
CA GLU A 118 -34.49 -4.81 -6.02
C GLU A 118 -33.62 -4.15 -7.10
N THR A 119 -32.60 -3.40 -6.68
CA THR A 119 -31.80 -2.58 -7.59
C THR A 119 -30.36 -3.05 -7.72
N GLY A 120 -29.88 -3.94 -6.84
CA GLY A 120 -28.46 -4.29 -6.75
C GLY A 120 -27.60 -3.13 -6.26
N THR A 121 -28.18 -2.06 -5.72
CA THR A 121 -27.41 -0.90 -5.23
C THR A 121 -26.67 -1.27 -3.96
N VAL A 122 -25.39 -0.89 -3.89
CA VAL A 122 -24.58 -1.03 -2.68
C VAL A 122 -25.05 0.00 -1.65
N LEU A 123 -25.61 -0.48 -0.54
CA LEU A 123 -26.11 0.33 0.56
C LEU A 123 -24.99 0.70 1.54
N ASN A 124 -24.13 -0.28 1.84
CA ASN A 124 -23.05 -0.14 2.81
C ASN A 124 -21.80 -0.90 2.35
N PHE A 125 -20.64 -0.39 2.75
CA PHE A 125 -19.34 -1.05 2.61
C PHE A 125 -18.49 -0.69 3.82
N GLU A 126 -18.14 -1.69 4.64
CA GLU A 126 -17.38 -1.49 5.86
C GLU A 126 -16.28 -2.55 6.03
N TYR A 127 -15.10 -2.12 6.49
CA TYR A 127 -14.06 -3.05 6.90
C TYR A 127 -14.36 -3.57 8.30
N ILE A 128 -14.28 -4.89 8.49
CA ILE A 128 -14.48 -5.50 9.80
C ILE A 128 -13.14 -5.46 10.55
N GLU A 129 -12.99 -4.58 11.53
CA GLU A 129 -11.83 -4.56 12.41
C GLU A 129 -11.79 -5.83 13.27
N GLY A 130 -10.89 -6.76 12.95
CA GLY A 130 -10.75 -8.04 13.66
C GLY A 130 -10.15 -9.19 12.87
N GLY A 131 -10.00 -9.06 11.54
CA GLY A 131 -9.21 -9.99 10.73
C GLY A 131 -7.72 -9.81 11.01
N TYR A 132 -7.07 -10.87 11.52
CA TYR A 132 -5.68 -10.84 11.99
C TYR A 132 -4.69 -10.36 10.91
N ILE A 133 -3.83 -9.41 11.28
CA ILE A 133 -2.63 -8.99 10.53
C ILE A 133 -1.46 -9.91 10.91
#